data_AF-A0A970L797-F1
#
_entry.id   AF-A0A970L797-F1
#
_cell.length_a   1.000
_cell.length_b   1.000
_cell.length_c   1.000
_cell.angle_alpha   90.00
_cell.angle_beta   90.00
_cell.angle_gamma   90.00
#
_symmetry.space_group_name_H-M   'P 1'
#
loop_
_entity.id
_entity.type
_entity.pdbx_description
1 polymer ?
#
loop_
_entity_poly.entity_id
_entity_poly.type
_entity_poly.pdbx_seq_one_letter_code
_entity_poly.pdbx_strand_id
1 'polypeptide(L)'
;MNDFLNAYYGEAGRLIRNYIDEMRTAVLAAGQPLSIFGSPNAASVTYLTPELIDRYKDLFEQAEDLVADSAILLERVRIARLPLNFAIMEQAKKNFYGEKGVFVRSGGSWTVSPEIRSMVDPFVDLCIRQGVTRIKEWNVSPEAYRSAMYRLFFQGRNEHLAYGKPVRFLSPDISAVPEDKRGMLTDGIRGSHDIEYNWFDFQGSNLDVVIDLGEIKRIQHIECAFYQLAAWLSIIPSGVDFLVSADGGEFENVGTVLNTLPIDQYDSYQRDFIVDFQPRDARYVRVVAHTIGNTPEWHPGSGQPARMHIDEIVVE
;
A
#
# COMPACT_ATOMS: atom_id res chain seq x y z
N MET A 1 21.39 -30.40 -1.56
CA MET A 1 20.13 -29.73 -1.13
C MET A 1 19.27 -30.66 -0.28
N ASN A 2 18.90 -31.85 -0.77
CA ASN A 2 18.04 -32.78 -0.01
C ASN A 2 18.60 -33.16 1.36
N ASP A 3 19.91 -33.44 1.47
CA ASP A 3 20.52 -33.81 2.76
C ASP A 3 20.36 -32.72 3.81
N PHE A 4 20.60 -31.45 3.43
CA PHE A 4 20.37 -30.30 4.31
C PHE A 4 18.90 -30.17 4.69
N LEU A 5 17.99 -30.26 3.72
CA LEU A 5 16.55 -30.10 3.98
C LEU A 5 16.02 -31.18 4.93
N ASN A 6 16.42 -32.43 4.73
CA ASN A 6 16.02 -33.53 5.60
C ASN A 6 16.65 -33.41 6.99
N ALA A 7 17.92 -32.99 7.08
CA ALA A 7 18.58 -32.81 8.38
C ALA A 7 18.02 -31.61 9.17
N TYR A 8 17.67 -30.53 8.48
CA TYR A 8 17.23 -29.29 9.11
C TYR A 8 15.72 -29.28 9.41
N TYR A 9 14.88 -29.81 8.51
CA TYR A 9 13.43 -29.81 8.63
C TYR A 9 12.83 -31.19 9.01
N GLY A 10 13.64 -32.24 9.09
CA GLY A 10 13.14 -33.59 9.39
C GLY A 10 12.21 -34.12 8.30
N GLU A 11 11.07 -34.69 8.71
CA GLU A 11 10.08 -35.27 7.80
C GLU A 11 9.44 -34.22 6.85
N ALA A 12 9.45 -32.95 7.24
CA ALA A 12 9.01 -31.84 6.39
C ALA A 12 9.98 -31.53 5.23
N GLY A 13 11.21 -32.02 5.26
CA GLY A 13 12.26 -31.67 4.28
C GLY A 13 11.85 -31.90 2.82
N ARG A 14 11.08 -32.95 2.54
CA ARG A 14 10.54 -33.23 1.20
C ARG A 14 9.53 -32.19 0.73
N LEU A 15 8.67 -31.70 1.62
CA LEU A 15 7.65 -30.71 1.27
C LEU A 15 8.27 -29.32 1.06
N ILE A 16 9.25 -28.96 1.89
CA ILE A 16 10.07 -27.74 1.67
C ILE A 16 10.82 -27.83 0.33
N ARG A 17 11.34 -29.01 -0.03
CA ARG A 17 11.97 -29.23 -1.32
C ARG A 17 11.01 -28.98 -2.49
N ASN A 18 9.79 -29.52 -2.40
CA ASN A 18 8.77 -29.34 -3.43
C ASN A 18 8.41 -27.87 -3.61
N TYR A 19 8.23 -27.11 -2.52
CA TYR A 19 7.95 -25.68 -2.58
C TYR A 19 9.05 -24.91 -3.33
N ILE A 20 10.33 -25.17 -2.99
CA ILE A 20 11.47 -24.54 -3.65
C ILE A 20 11.52 -24.88 -5.15
N ASP A 21 11.31 -26.15 -5.52
CA ASP A 21 11.36 -26.58 -6.91
C ASP A 21 10.18 -26.05 -7.74
N GLU A 22 8.97 -26.05 -7.19
CA GLU A 22 7.77 -25.54 -7.86
C GLU A 22 7.87 -24.03 -8.08
N MET A 23 8.32 -23.26 -7.08
CA MET A 23 8.59 -21.83 -7.23
C MET A 23 9.67 -21.55 -8.26
N ARG A 24 10.81 -22.26 -8.20
CA ARG A 24 11.89 -22.11 -9.18
C ARG A 24 11.40 -22.41 -10.60
N THR A 25 10.62 -23.47 -10.76
CA THR A 25 10.07 -23.85 -12.07
C THR A 25 9.16 -22.75 -12.60
N ALA A 26 8.28 -22.19 -11.76
CA ALA A 26 7.40 -21.09 -12.15
C ALA A 26 8.17 -19.81 -12.54
N VAL A 27 9.19 -19.43 -11.76
CA VAL A 27 10.06 -18.28 -12.09
C VAL A 27 10.73 -18.47 -13.45
N LEU A 28 11.33 -19.63 -13.69
CA LEU A 28 12.03 -19.93 -14.95
C LEU A 28 11.07 -19.96 -16.15
N ALA A 29 9.88 -20.53 -15.97
CA ALA A 29 8.87 -20.60 -17.02
C ALA A 29 8.33 -19.20 -17.41
N ALA A 30 8.19 -18.31 -16.43
CA ALA A 30 7.71 -16.95 -16.67
C ALA A 30 8.73 -16.06 -17.39
N GLY A 31 10.03 -16.34 -17.26
CA GLY A 31 11.10 -15.56 -17.90
C GLY A 31 11.21 -14.11 -17.40
N GLN A 32 10.52 -13.75 -16.32
CA GLN A 32 10.55 -12.42 -15.72
C GLN A 32 11.88 -12.22 -14.95
N PRO A 33 12.64 -11.14 -15.23
CA PRO A 33 13.81 -10.81 -14.44
C PRO A 33 13.44 -10.54 -12.98
N LEU A 34 14.25 -11.07 -12.05
CA LEU A 34 14.12 -10.76 -10.63
C LEU A 34 14.80 -9.43 -10.33
N SER A 35 14.07 -8.52 -9.69
CA SER A 35 14.58 -7.24 -9.21
C SER A 35 14.96 -7.35 -7.73
N ILE A 36 16.08 -6.73 -7.35
CA ILE A 36 16.46 -6.59 -5.93
C ILE A 36 15.48 -5.70 -5.16
N PHE A 37 14.77 -4.81 -5.85
CA PHE A 37 13.65 -4.01 -5.33
C PHE A 37 12.29 -4.61 -5.73
N GLY A 38 12.26 -5.90 -6.07
CA GLY A 38 11.05 -6.59 -6.52
C GLY A 38 10.00 -6.69 -5.41
N SER A 39 8.74 -6.50 -5.79
CA SER A 39 7.58 -6.61 -4.91
C SER A 39 6.82 -7.92 -5.18
N PRO A 40 6.26 -8.60 -4.16
CA PRO A 40 5.38 -9.77 -4.37
C PRO A 40 4.22 -9.48 -5.34
N ASN A 41 3.82 -8.22 -5.45
CA ASN A 41 2.80 -7.76 -6.40
C ASN A 41 3.22 -7.83 -7.86
N ALA A 42 4.51 -7.65 -8.16
CA ALA A 42 5.04 -7.77 -9.51
C ALA A 42 5.09 -9.24 -9.98
N ALA A 43 5.12 -10.17 -9.01
CA ALA A 43 5.12 -11.60 -9.24
C ALA A 43 3.72 -12.23 -9.19
N SER A 44 2.66 -11.43 -8.98
CA SER A 44 1.27 -11.91 -8.86
C SER A 44 0.73 -12.56 -10.14
N VAL A 45 1.44 -12.42 -11.25
CA VAL A 45 1.11 -13.01 -12.55
C VAL A 45 2.16 -14.03 -13.02
N THR A 46 3.14 -14.38 -12.17
CA THR A 46 4.23 -15.29 -12.51
C THR A 46 4.38 -16.43 -11.49
N TYR A 47 5.28 -16.31 -10.52
CA TYR A 47 5.55 -17.38 -9.55
C TYR A 47 4.77 -17.23 -8.24
N LEU A 48 3.95 -16.19 -8.13
CA LEU A 48 3.05 -15.95 -7.00
C LEU A 48 1.61 -15.72 -7.50
N THR A 49 1.15 -16.50 -8.48
CA THR A 49 -0.28 -16.49 -8.86
C THR A 49 -1.15 -17.02 -7.73
N PRO A 50 -2.46 -16.72 -7.72
CA PRO A 50 -3.38 -17.27 -6.72
C PRO A 50 -3.30 -18.80 -6.59
N GLU A 51 -3.23 -19.51 -7.71
CA GLU A 51 -3.17 -20.98 -7.75
C GLU A 51 -1.86 -21.51 -7.17
N LEU A 52 -0.74 -20.86 -7.48
CA LEU A 52 0.57 -21.22 -6.92
C LEU A 52 0.65 -20.90 -5.43
N ILE A 53 0.10 -19.77 -4.98
CA ILE A 53 0.01 -19.42 -3.56
C ILE A 53 -0.77 -20.49 -2.79
N ASP A 54 -1.95 -20.88 -3.29
CA ASP A 54 -2.76 -21.92 -2.65
C ASP A 54 -2.00 -23.25 -2.60
N ARG A 55 -1.32 -23.62 -3.69
CA ARG A 55 -0.45 -24.79 -3.74
C ARG A 55 0.69 -24.72 -2.71
N TYR A 56 1.33 -23.56 -2.54
CA TYR A 56 2.41 -23.39 -1.58
C TYR A 56 1.92 -23.44 -0.14
N LYS A 57 0.73 -22.88 0.14
CA LYS A 57 0.08 -23.00 1.45
C LYS A 57 -0.15 -24.46 1.81
N ASP A 58 -0.71 -25.26 0.90
CA ASP A 58 -0.94 -26.70 1.11
C ASP A 58 0.35 -27.46 1.45
N LEU A 59 1.45 -27.12 0.78
CA LEU A 59 2.77 -27.72 1.05
C LEU A 59 3.27 -27.38 2.46
N PHE A 60 3.09 -26.14 2.90
CA PHE A 60 3.49 -25.72 4.23
C PHE A 60 2.58 -26.27 5.33
N GLU A 61 1.27 -26.38 5.10
CA GLU A 61 0.33 -26.98 6.05
C GLU A 61 0.67 -28.45 6.29
N GLN A 62 0.87 -29.23 5.23
CA GLN A 62 1.36 -30.62 5.34
C GLN A 62 2.73 -30.70 6.02
N ALA A 63 3.61 -29.72 5.78
CA ALA A 63 4.94 -29.69 6.38
C ALA A 63 4.87 -29.43 7.89
N GLU A 64 4.02 -28.49 8.33
CA GLU A 64 3.78 -28.21 9.75
C GLU A 64 3.15 -29.41 10.45
N ASP A 65 2.19 -30.08 9.82
CA ASP A 65 1.53 -31.29 10.38
C ASP A 65 2.52 -32.43 10.63
N LEU A 66 3.44 -32.69 9.69
CA LEU A 66 4.46 -33.74 9.83
C LEU A 66 5.44 -33.52 10.98
N VAL A 67 5.58 -32.28 11.45
CA VAL A 67 6.54 -31.94 12.51
C VAL A 67 5.87 -31.30 13.72
N ALA A 68 4.54 -31.42 13.84
CA ALA A 68 3.73 -30.78 14.87
C ALA A 68 4.20 -31.13 16.30
N ASP A 69 4.69 -32.35 16.50
CA ASP A 69 5.18 -32.85 17.80
C ASP A 69 6.60 -32.35 18.16
N SER A 70 7.29 -31.68 17.24
CA SER A 70 8.63 -31.14 17.47
C SER A 70 8.63 -29.62 17.35
N ALA A 71 8.61 -28.94 18.50
CA ALA A 71 8.59 -27.48 18.54
C ALA A 71 9.74 -26.82 17.75
N ILE A 72 10.93 -27.45 17.75
CA ILE A 72 12.10 -26.97 17.02
C ILE A 72 11.90 -27.09 15.49
N LEU A 73 11.42 -28.24 15.02
CA LEU A 73 11.22 -28.45 13.59
C LEU A 73 10.03 -27.62 13.07
N LEU A 74 8.95 -27.56 13.85
CA LEU A 74 7.78 -26.74 13.54
C LEU A 74 8.16 -25.25 13.43
N GLU A 75 8.98 -24.74 14.36
CA GLU A 75 9.47 -23.37 14.28
C GLU A 75 10.31 -23.13 13.01
N ARG A 76 11.19 -24.07 12.63
CA ARG A 76 11.96 -23.98 11.38
C ARG A 76 11.06 -23.92 10.14
N VAL A 77 10.04 -24.77 10.07
CA VAL A 77 9.08 -24.77 8.96
C VAL A 77 8.32 -23.44 8.89
N ARG A 78 7.88 -22.90 10.03
CA ARG A 78 7.19 -21.60 10.10
C ARG A 78 8.10 -20.44 9.70
N ILE A 79 9.38 -20.48 10.06
CA ILE A 79 10.38 -19.50 9.59
C ILE A 79 10.49 -19.55 8.06
N ALA A 80 10.58 -20.75 7.49
CA ALA A 80 10.63 -20.92 6.03
C ALA A 80 9.35 -20.44 5.32
N ARG A 81 8.20 -20.43 6.01
CA ARG A 81 6.91 -19.93 5.50
C ARG A 81 6.78 -18.40 5.52
N LEU A 82 7.60 -17.69 6.31
CA LEU A 82 7.50 -16.23 6.47
C LEU A 82 7.41 -15.46 5.13
N PRO A 83 8.25 -15.72 4.12
CA PRO A 83 8.18 -14.98 2.84
C PRO A 83 6.86 -15.20 2.09
N LEU A 84 6.27 -16.39 2.19
CA LEU A 84 4.97 -16.69 1.58
C LEU A 84 3.84 -15.95 2.29
N ASN A 85 3.84 -15.95 3.63
CA ASN A 85 2.85 -15.21 4.41
C ASN A 85 2.93 -13.70 4.13
N PHE A 86 4.14 -13.15 4.05
CA PHE A 86 4.36 -11.77 3.62
C PHE A 86 3.77 -11.53 2.23
N ALA A 87 4.11 -12.36 1.24
CA ALA A 87 3.59 -12.24 -0.12
C ALA A 87 2.05 -12.28 -0.18
N ILE A 88 1.41 -13.14 0.60
CA ILE A 88 -0.06 -13.24 0.68
C ILE A 88 -0.66 -11.93 1.21
N MET A 89 -0.15 -11.41 2.33
CA MET A 89 -0.65 -10.15 2.91
C MET A 89 -0.42 -8.95 1.98
N GLU A 90 0.74 -8.91 1.31
CA GLU A 90 1.08 -7.87 0.35
C GLU A 90 0.18 -7.90 -0.89
N GLN A 91 -0.09 -9.08 -1.46
CA GLN A 91 -1.03 -9.20 -2.58
C GLN A 91 -2.48 -8.93 -2.16
N ALA A 92 -2.87 -9.26 -0.92
CA ALA A 92 -4.19 -8.95 -0.41
C ALA A 92 -4.41 -7.43 -0.30
N LYS A 93 -3.40 -6.67 0.11
CA LYS A 93 -3.43 -5.19 0.12
C LYS A 93 -3.67 -4.61 -1.27
N LYS A 94 -3.06 -5.22 -2.31
CA LYS A 94 -3.30 -4.84 -3.71
C LYS A 94 -4.72 -5.18 -4.15
N ASN A 95 -5.20 -6.38 -3.80
CA ASN A 95 -6.57 -6.82 -4.07
C ASN A 95 -7.51 -6.37 -2.96
N PHE A 96 -7.50 -5.09 -2.58
CA PHE A 96 -8.09 -4.58 -1.33
C PHE A 96 -9.49 -5.17 -1.01
N TYR A 97 -10.32 -5.37 -2.04
CA TYR A 97 -11.59 -6.10 -1.98
C TYR A 97 -11.55 -7.40 -2.79
N GLY A 98 -12.28 -8.42 -2.31
CA GLY A 98 -12.52 -9.67 -3.04
C GLY A 98 -12.09 -10.89 -2.23
N GLU A 99 -12.25 -12.09 -2.81
CA GLU A 99 -12.00 -13.36 -2.12
C GLU A 99 -10.56 -13.49 -1.58
N LYS A 100 -9.59 -12.89 -2.27
CA LYS A 100 -8.16 -12.86 -1.88
C LYS A 100 -7.73 -11.48 -1.36
N GLY A 101 -8.68 -10.65 -0.94
CA GLY A 101 -8.44 -9.29 -0.51
C GLY A 101 -8.33 -9.09 0.99
N VAL A 102 -8.03 -7.84 1.39
CA VAL A 102 -8.10 -7.44 2.80
C VAL A 102 -9.55 -7.45 3.29
N PHE A 103 -10.51 -7.09 2.43
CA PHE A 103 -11.93 -7.11 2.73
C PHE A 103 -12.68 -8.11 1.85
N VAL A 104 -13.47 -8.96 2.49
CA VAL A 104 -14.33 -9.97 1.86
C VAL A 104 -15.80 -9.63 2.10
N ARG A 105 -16.69 -10.04 1.18
CA ARG A 105 -18.14 -9.90 1.40
C ARG A 105 -18.64 -10.98 2.36
N SER A 106 -19.30 -10.57 3.43
CA SER A 106 -20.02 -11.43 4.36
C SER A 106 -21.38 -10.81 4.67
N GLY A 107 -22.47 -11.54 4.39
CA GLY A 107 -23.82 -11.07 4.68
C GLY A 107 -24.25 -9.77 3.99
N GLY A 108 -23.66 -9.43 2.85
CA GLY A 108 -23.93 -8.18 2.12
C GLY A 108 -23.09 -6.98 2.56
N SER A 109 -22.27 -7.13 3.60
CA SER A 109 -21.32 -6.12 4.08
C SER A 109 -19.87 -6.55 3.82
N TRP A 110 -18.97 -5.58 3.74
CA TRP A 110 -17.53 -5.85 3.69
C TRP A 110 -16.98 -6.01 5.10
N THR A 111 -16.23 -7.09 5.32
CA THR A 111 -15.56 -7.39 6.58
C THR A 111 -14.10 -7.72 6.31
N VAL A 112 -13.22 -7.45 7.29
CA VAL A 112 -11.82 -7.85 7.19
C VAL A 112 -11.72 -9.36 6.97
N SER A 113 -10.91 -9.78 6.01
CA SER A 113 -10.63 -11.18 5.70
C SER A 113 -10.12 -11.89 6.95
N PRO A 114 -10.82 -12.93 7.45
CA PRO A 114 -10.37 -13.68 8.62
C PRO A 114 -8.97 -14.30 8.41
N GLU A 115 -8.68 -14.74 7.19
CA GLU A 115 -7.37 -15.28 6.82
C GLU A 115 -6.27 -14.22 7.02
N ILE A 116 -6.40 -13.07 6.36
CA ILE A 116 -5.40 -12.00 6.44
C ILE A 116 -5.27 -11.49 7.88
N ARG A 117 -6.39 -11.30 8.58
CA ARG A 117 -6.39 -10.85 9.98
C ARG A 117 -5.63 -11.81 10.90
N SER A 118 -5.82 -13.11 10.71
CA SER A 118 -5.19 -14.15 11.53
C SER A 118 -3.69 -14.32 11.27
N MET A 119 -3.20 -13.86 10.10
CA MET A 119 -1.81 -14.01 9.69
C MET A 119 -0.87 -12.95 10.29
N VAL A 120 -1.38 -11.74 10.55
CA VAL A 120 -0.56 -10.58 10.96
C VAL A 120 0.21 -10.82 12.26
N ASP A 121 -0.47 -11.23 13.33
CA ASP A 121 0.18 -11.34 14.64
C ASP A 121 1.24 -12.45 14.65
N PRO A 122 0.95 -13.70 14.22
CA PRO A 122 1.94 -14.78 14.19
C PRO A 122 3.15 -14.46 13.31
N PHE A 123 2.94 -13.81 12.16
CA PHE A 123 4.03 -13.38 11.28
C PHE A 123 4.95 -12.38 11.99
N VAL A 124 4.38 -11.32 12.56
CA VAL A 124 5.15 -10.28 13.24
C VAL A 124 5.85 -10.81 14.49
N ASP A 125 5.17 -11.62 15.32
CA ASP A 125 5.76 -12.20 16.52
C ASP A 125 6.94 -13.13 16.19
N LEU A 126 6.84 -13.88 15.10
CA LEU A 126 7.94 -14.71 14.64
C LEU A 126 9.11 -13.87 14.10
N CYS A 127 8.84 -12.81 13.32
CA CYS A 127 9.87 -11.86 12.89
C CYS A 127 10.65 -11.29 14.09
N ILE A 128 9.93 -10.78 15.10
CA ILE A 128 10.55 -10.18 16.31
C ILE A 128 11.41 -11.21 17.03
N ARG A 129 10.87 -12.40 17.27
CA ARG A 129 11.55 -13.48 18.00
C ARG A 129 12.82 -13.98 17.28
N GLN A 130 12.83 -13.92 15.94
CA GLN A 130 13.99 -14.30 15.12
C GLN A 130 14.95 -13.13 14.86
N GLY A 131 14.73 -11.97 15.48
CA GLY A 131 15.61 -10.81 15.35
C GLY A 131 15.52 -10.09 14.01
N VAL A 132 14.42 -10.26 13.26
CA VAL A 132 14.16 -9.49 12.04
C VAL A 132 13.92 -8.03 12.43
N THR A 133 14.80 -7.14 11.99
CA THR A 133 14.72 -5.71 12.33
C THR A 133 13.94 -4.89 11.30
N ARG A 134 13.85 -5.37 10.06
CA ARG A 134 13.14 -4.71 8.96
C ARG A 134 12.45 -5.75 8.08
N ILE A 135 11.23 -5.42 7.64
CA ILE A 135 10.46 -6.26 6.72
C ILE A 135 10.73 -5.89 5.26
N LYS A 136 11.10 -4.63 5.00
CA LYS A 136 11.53 -4.14 3.68
C LYS A 136 12.98 -3.65 3.79
N GLU A 137 13.73 -3.77 2.70
CA GLU A 137 15.20 -3.63 2.63
C GLU A 137 15.77 -2.44 3.44
N TRP A 138 15.07 -1.30 3.46
CA TRP A 138 15.52 -0.11 4.16
C TRP A 138 14.58 0.38 5.25
N ASN A 139 13.33 -0.10 5.32
CA ASN A 139 12.27 0.52 6.13
C ASN A 139 11.34 -0.51 6.78
N VAL A 140 10.54 -0.01 7.74
CA VAL A 140 9.43 -0.70 8.42
C VAL A 140 9.88 -1.86 9.33
N SER A 141 9.85 -1.62 10.64
CA SER A 141 10.00 -2.71 11.62
C SER A 141 8.78 -3.64 11.61
N PRO A 142 8.90 -4.87 12.13
CA PRO A 142 7.74 -5.75 12.27
C PRO A 142 6.56 -5.13 13.03
N GLU A 143 6.80 -4.37 14.10
CA GLU A 143 5.73 -3.69 14.85
C GLU A 143 5.10 -2.54 14.06
N ALA A 144 5.89 -1.80 13.28
CA ALA A 144 5.35 -0.77 12.38
C ALA A 144 4.45 -1.40 11.31
N TYR A 145 4.85 -2.55 10.76
CA TYR A 145 4.03 -3.33 9.83
C TYR A 145 2.73 -3.80 10.47
N ARG A 146 2.78 -4.37 11.69
CA ARG A 146 1.58 -4.72 12.46
C ARG A 146 0.64 -3.52 12.57
N SER A 147 1.17 -2.40 13.05
CA SER A 147 0.39 -1.18 13.27
C SER A 147 -0.22 -0.64 11.97
N ALA A 148 0.47 -0.77 10.84
CA ALA A 148 -0.07 -0.42 9.52
C ALA A 148 -1.22 -1.35 9.10
N MET A 149 -1.08 -2.67 9.27
CA MET A 149 -2.13 -3.64 8.95
C MET A 149 -3.40 -3.42 9.79
N TYR A 150 -3.26 -3.16 11.09
CA TYR A 150 -4.41 -2.88 11.95
C TYR A 150 -5.09 -1.56 11.63
N ARG A 151 -4.34 -0.53 11.24
CA ARG A 151 -4.94 0.72 10.73
C ARG A 151 -5.75 0.46 9.47
N LEU A 152 -5.21 -0.34 8.55
CA LEU A 152 -5.92 -0.77 7.34
C LEU A 152 -7.25 -1.45 7.68
N PHE A 153 -7.24 -2.37 8.65
CA PHE A 153 -8.43 -3.08 9.10
C PHE A 153 -9.48 -2.16 9.73
N PHE A 154 -9.04 -1.10 10.43
CA PHE A 154 -9.92 -0.15 11.09
C PHE A 154 -10.51 0.89 10.14
N GLN A 155 -9.71 1.42 9.21
CA GLN A 155 -10.13 2.44 8.24
C GLN A 155 -11.23 1.94 7.31
N GLY A 156 -11.27 0.64 6.99
CA GLY A 156 -12.35 0.07 6.18
C GLY A 156 -12.39 0.65 4.77
N ARG A 157 -13.60 0.78 4.22
CA ARG A 157 -13.87 1.40 2.90
C ARG A 157 -13.81 2.93 2.91
N ASN A 158 -13.67 3.57 4.07
CA ASN A 158 -13.84 5.01 4.29
C ASN A 158 -14.85 5.65 3.30
N GLU A 159 -16.15 5.31 3.41
CA GLU A 159 -17.18 5.76 2.45
C GLU A 159 -17.60 7.23 2.69
N HIS A 160 -16.64 8.14 2.63
CA HIS A 160 -16.86 9.59 2.71
C HIS A 160 -17.62 10.12 1.49
N LEU A 161 -17.97 11.41 1.47
CA LEU A 161 -18.86 11.99 0.44
C LEU A 161 -18.28 11.94 -0.98
N ALA A 162 -16.95 11.93 -1.09
CA ALA A 162 -16.23 11.78 -2.35
C ALA A 162 -16.01 10.32 -2.80
N TYR A 163 -16.41 9.32 -1.99
CA TYR A 163 -16.23 7.91 -2.33
C TYR A 163 -16.90 7.53 -3.66
N GLY A 164 -16.11 6.95 -4.57
CA GLY A 164 -16.52 6.52 -5.91
C GLY A 164 -16.94 7.65 -6.85
N LYS A 165 -16.66 8.92 -6.49
CA LYS A 165 -17.02 10.08 -7.30
C LYS A 165 -15.99 10.33 -8.41
N PRO A 166 -16.41 10.84 -9.58
CA PRO A 166 -15.48 11.10 -10.66
C PRO A 166 -14.51 12.24 -10.31
N VAL A 167 -13.23 12.02 -10.61
CA VAL A 167 -12.15 13.00 -10.45
C VAL A 167 -11.78 13.57 -11.81
N ARG A 168 -11.86 14.90 -11.96
CA ARG A 168 -11.35 15.61 -13.13
C ARG A 168 -9.98 16.20 -12.83
N PHE A 169 -8.97 15.74 -13.56
CA PHE A 169 -7.61 16.26 -13.48
C PHE A 169 -7.45 17.49 -14.38
N LEU A 170 -7.05 18.61 -13.78
CA LEU A 170 -6.55 19.80 -14.48
C LEU A 170 -5.01 19.76 -14.58
N SER A 171 -4.37 19.15 -13.58
CA SER A 171 -2.94 18.80 -13.54
C SER A 171 -2.77 17.60 -12.58
N PRO A 172 -1.84 16.66 -12.82
CA PRO A 172 -0.95 16.53 -13.99
C PRO A 172 -1.71 16.12 -15.27
N ASP A 173 -1.00 16.06 -16.41
CA ASP A 173 -1.48 15.31 -17.56
C ASP A 173 -1.54 13.81 -17.23
N ILE A 174 -2.74 13.24 -17.28
CA ILE A 174 -3.02 11.84 -16.96
C ILE A 174 -3.13 10.94 -18.19
N SER A 175 -2.75 11.42 -19.38
CA SER A 175 -2.82 10.66 -20.63
C SER A 175 -2.09 9.31 -20.57
N ALA A 176 -0.96 9.27 -19.84
CA ALA A 176 -0.17 8.06 -19.61
C ALA A 176 -0.58 7.25 -18.37
N VAL A 177 -1.52 7.76 -17.55
CA VAL A 177 -1.99 7.09 -16.34
C VAL A 177 -3.03 6.03 -16.71
N PRO A 178 -2.83 4.75 -16.33
CA PRO A 178 -3.80 3.68 -16.50
C PRO A 178 -5.18 4.04 -15.92
N GLU A 179 -6.25 3.62 -16.59
CA GLU A 179 -7.62 3.99 -16.21
C GLU A 179 -8.01 3.53 -14.79
N ASP A 180 -7.55 2.33 -14.40
CA ASP A 180 -7.73 1.76 -13.07
C ASP A 180 -7.06 2.58 -11.95
N LYS A 181 -6.05 3.39 -12.27
CA LYS A 181 -5.40 4.29 -11.30
C LYS A 181 -6.08 5.65 -11.16
N ARG A 182 -7.00 6.02 -12.06
CA ARG A 182 -7.62 7.36 -12.06
C ARG A 182 -8.64 7.56 -10.94
N GLY A 183 -9.19 6.47 -10.42
CA GLY A 183 -10.14 6.49 -9.30
C GLY A 183 -9.49 6.49 -7.91
N MET A 184 -8.16 6.36 -7.83
CA MET A 184 -7.42 6.16 -6.56
C MET A 184 -7.52 7.31 -5.56
N LEU A 185 -7.95 8.50 -5.99
CA LEU A 185 -8.14 9.64 -5.08
C LEU A 185 -9.53 9.62 -4.41
N THR A 186 -10.38 8.66 -4.77
CA THR A 186 -11.78 8.53 -4.35
C THR A 186 -12.19 7.06 -4.17
N ASP A 187 -11.24 6.14 -3.99
CA ASP A 187 -11.50 4.69 -3.92
C ASP A 187 -11.75 4.16 -2.48
N GLY A 188 -11.68 5.07 -1.51
CA GLY A 188 -11.85 4.84 -0.08
C GLY A 188 -10.66 4.19 0.60
N ILE A 189 -9.52 4.09 -0.07
CA ILE A 189 -8.33 3.40 0.43
C ILE A 189 -7.23 4.42 0.74
N ARG A 190 -6.81 4.49 2.00
CA ARG A 190 -5.70 5.36 2.40
C ARG A 190 -4.34 4.76 2.04
N GLY A 191 -3.38 5.66 1.76
CA GLY A 191 -2.02 5.29 1.42
C GLY A 191 -1.34 4.60 2.59
N SER A 192 -0.57 3.55 2.30
CA SER A 192 0.12 2.78 3.34
C SER A 192 1.51 3.35 3.66
N HIS A 193 2.20 2.77 4.65
CA HIS A 193 3.59 3.11 4.99
C HIS A 193 4.58 2.68 3.91
N ASP A 194 4.13 1.84 2.99
CA ASP A 194 4.85 1.49 1.78
C ASP A 194 4.25 2.26 0.59
N ILE A 195 5.13 3.00 -0.07
CA ILE A 195 4.85 3.88 -1.22
C ILE A 195 4.26 3.13 -2.43
N GLU A 196 4.42 1.82 -2.48
CA GLU A 196 3.85 0.99 -3.54
C GLU A 196 2.34 0.74 -3.39
N TYR A 197 1.74 1.07 -2.24
CA TYR A 197 0.34 0.75 -1.95
C TYR A 197 -0.55 1.97 -1.78
N ASN A 198 -1.46 2.10 -2.74
CA ASN A 198 -2.50 3.12 -2.81
C ASN A 198 -2.02 4.58 -2.79
N TRP A 199 -0.93 4.82 -3.53
CA TRP A 199 -0.44 6.16 -3.80
C TRP A 199 -0.58 6.45 -5.29
N PHE A 200 -1.33 7.49 -5.63
CA PHE A 200 -1.33 8.06 -6.96
C PHE A 200 -0.09 8.95 -7.12
N ASP A 201 0.74 8.65 -8.12
CA ASP A 201 2.03 9.31 -8.27
C ASP A 201 2.28 9.91 -9.65
N PHE A 202 2.97 11.05 -9.66
CA PHE A 202 3.34 11.80 -10.86
C PHE A 202 4.54 12.70 -10.55
N GLN A 203 5.19 13.23 -11.59
CA GLN A 203 6.47 13.92 -11.45
C GLN A 203 6.43 15.34 -12.04
N GLY A 204 7.07 16.29 -11.36
CA GLY A 204 7.42 17.62 -11.89
C GLY A 204 6.26 18.60 -12.11
N SER A 205 5.06 18.30 -11.62
CA SER A 205 3.86 19.13 -11.80
C SER A 205 3.07 19.25 -10.50
N ASN A 206 2.17 20.22 -10.44
CA ASN A 206 1.21 20.35 -9.34
C ASN A 206 0.12 19.29 -9.48
N LEU A 207 -0.51 18.94 -8.36
CA LEU A 207 -1.86 18.39 -8.41
C LEU A 207 -2.85 19.54 -8.58
N ASP A 208 -3.82 19.39 -9.47
CA ASP A 208 -5.00 20.25 -9.53
C ASP A 208 -6.17 19.39 -9.99
N VAL A 209 -7.03 19.01 -9.05
CA VAL A 209 -8.14 18.07 -9.30
C VAL A 209 -9.45 18.64 -8.81
N VAL A 210 -10.54 18.31 -9.50
CA VAL A 210 -11.91 18.63 -9.13
C VAL A 210 -12.73 17.37 -9.01
N ILE A 211 -13.35 17.16 -7.85
CA ILE A 211 -14.28 16.06 -7.56
C ILE A 211 -15.72 16.60 -7.64
N ASP A 212 -16.59 15.95 -8.43
CA ASP A 212 -18.04 16.22 -8.44
C ASP A 212 -18.76 15.25 -7.51
N LEU A 213 -19.29 15.74 -6.39
CA LEU A 213 -20.05 14.96 -5.41
C LEU A 213 -21.41 14.47 -5.97
N GLY A 214 -21.84 15.03 -7.12
CA GLY A 214 -23.06 14.69 -7.86
C GLY A 214 -24.26 15.56 -7.48
N GLU A 215 -24.33 16.01 -6.23
CA GLU A 215 -25.34 16.92 -5.71
C GLU A 215 -24.73 17.83 -4.64
N ILE A 216 -25.45 18.90 -4.28
CA ILE A 216 -25.02 19.78 -3.19
C ILE A 216 -25.06 19.00 -1.88
N LYS A 217 -23.92 18.90 -1.22
CA LYS A 217 -23.73 18.31 0.11
C LYS A 217 -23.25 19.38 1.07
N ARG A 218 -23.58 19.20 2.35
CA ARG A 218 -23.02 20.01 3.41
C ARG A 218 -21.70 19.37 3.85
N ILE A 219 -20.60 20.09 3.69
CA ILE A 219 -19.23 19.63 3.96
C ILE A 219 -18.53 20.58 4.92
N GLN A 220 -17.63 20.06 5.75
CA GLN A 220 -16.88 20.80 6.76
C GLN A 220 -15.44 20.30 6.95
N HIS A 221 -15.08 19.18 6.33
CA HIS A 221 -13.79 18.55 6.47
C HIS A 221 -13.29 18.04 5.12
N ILE A 222 -12.02 18.32 4.81
CA ILE A 222 -11.32 17.73 3.67
C ILE A 222 -9.92 17.34 4.13
N GLU A 223 -9.50 16.12 3.80
CA GLU A 223 -8.14 15.67 4.06
C GLU A 223 -7.58 14.79 2.93
N CYS A 224 -6.27 14.81 2.80
CA CYS A 224 -5.50 13.84 2.02
C CYS A 224 -4.10 13.71 2.62
N ALA A 225 -3.41 12.63 2.33
CA ALA A 225 -2.05 12.38 2.76
C ALA A 225 -1.06 12.42 1.59
N PHE A 226 0.19 12.70 1.93
CA PHE A 226 1.31 12.62 1.01
C PHE A 226 2.45 11.82 1.64
N TYR A 227 3.32 11.27 0.79
CA TYR A 227 4.46 10.45 1.20
C TYR A 227 5.80 11.04 0.77
N GLN A 228 6.76 11.09 1.70
CA GLN A 228 8.15 11.49 1.47
C GLN A 228 9.10 10.32 1.63
N LEU A 229 9.98 10.17 0.65
CA LEU A 229 11.18 9.35 0.69
C LEU A 229 12.26 10.10 -0.08
N ALA A 230 12.83 11.12 0.58
CA ALA A 230 13.48 12.23 -0.10
C ALA A 230 14.69 11.82 -0.96
N ALA A 231 15.49 10.86 -0.48
CA ALA A 231 16.65 10.35 -1.22
C ALA A 231 16.27 9.78 -2.61
N TRP A 232 15.01 9.38 -2.78
CA TRP A 232 14.45 8.79 -3.99
C TRP A 232 13.49 9.73 -4.73
N LEU A 233 13.60 11.05 -4.50
CA LEU A 233 12.83 12.12 -5.16
C LEU A 233 11.33 12.16 -4.87
N SER A 234 10.80 11.27 -4.03
CA SER A 234 9.43 11.36 -3.50
C SER A 234 9.37 12.46 -2.47
N ILE A 235 8.85 13.63 -2.85
CA ILE A 235 8.80 14.82 -2.00
C ILE A 235 7.34 15.25 -1.79
N ILE A 236 6.98 15.49 -0.53
CA ILE A 236 5.68 16.06 -0.17
C ILE A 236 5.55 17.48 -0.75
N PRO A 237 4.35 17.91 -1.20
CA PRO A 237 4.13 19.27 -1.71
C PRO A 237 4.59 20.36 -0.73
N SER A 238 4.87 21.56 -1.23
CA SER A 238 5.17 22.73 -0.37
C SER A 238 3.94 23.22 0.40
N GLY A 239 2.75 22.98 -0.14
CA GLY A 239 1.48 23.22 0.50
C GLY A 239 0.31 22.72 -0.35
N VAL A 240 -0.87 22.69 0.25
CA VAL A 240 -2.10 22.23 -0.37
C VAL A 240 -3.21 23.24 -0.11
N ASP A 241 -3.87 23.68 -1.17
CA ASP A 241 -5.08 24.49 -1.11
C ASP A 241 -6.31 23.61 -1.29
N PHE A 242 -7.30 23.83 -0.44
CA PHE A 242 -8.60 23.18 -0.50
C PHE A 242 -9.66 24.21 -0.85
N LEU A 243 -10.43 23.94 -1.90
CA LEU A 243 -11.47 24.83 -2.39
C LEU A 243 -12.78 24.09 -2.61
N VAL A 244 -13.89 24.81 -2.50
CA VAL A 244 -15.24 24.26 -2.66
C VAL A 244 -16.07 25.14 -3.59
N SER A 245 -17.04 24.55 -4.27
CA SER A 245 -17.96 25.27 -5.16
C SER A 245 -19.33 24.59 -5.22
N ALA A 246 -20.39 25.39 -5.31
CA ALA A 246 -21.74 24.88 -5.55
C ALA A 246 -22.04 24.65 -7.05
N ASP A 247 -21.39 25.41 -7.95
CA ASP A 247 -21.70 25.46 -9.38
C ASP A 247 -20.57 24.93 -10.29
N GLY A 248 -19.36 24.75 -9.75
CA GLY A 248 -18.18 24.26 -10.46
C GLY A 248 -17.45 25.34 -11.28
N GLY A 249 -17.92 26.60 -11.21
CA GLY A 249 -17.31 27.76 -11.85
C GLY A 249 -16.46 28.55 -10.85
N GLU A 250 -17.10 29.14 -9.83
CA GLU A 250 -16.41 29.91 -8.80
C GLU A 250 -16.06 29.03 -7.60
N PHE A 251 -14.78 29.02 -7.21
CA PHE A 251 -14.28 28.23 -6.09
C PHE A 251 -13.85 29.13 -4.92
N GLU A 252 -14.41 28.88 -3.74
CA GLU A 252 -14.01 29.50 -2.47
C GLU A 252 -12.87 28.66 -1.84
N ASN A 253 -11.76 29.29 -1.47
CA ASN A 253 -10.71 28.63 -0.69
C ASN A 253 -11.18 28.49 0.77
N VAL A 254 -11.26 27.26 1.26
CA VAL A 254 -11.68 26.93 2.64
C VAL A 254 -10.49 26.68 3.57
N GLY A 255 -9.28 26.55 3.02
CA GLY A 255 -8.04 26.57 3.76
C GLY A 255 -6.82 26.21 2.92
N THR A 256 -5.66 26.57 3.46
CA THR A 256 -4.34 26.24 2.92
C THR A 256 -3.50 25.61 4.03
N VAL A 257 -2.93 24.44 3.76
CA VAL A 257 -2.04 23.73 4.69
C VAL A 257 -0.63 23.73 4.12
N LEU A 258 0.32 24.32 4.84
CA LEU A 258 1.71 24.39 4.44
C LEU A 258 2.51 23.19 4.95
N ASN A 259 3.43 22.69 4.14
CA ASN A 259 4.33 21.63 4.56
C ASN A 259 5.45 22.17 5.45
N THR A 260 5.62 21.55 6.60
CA THR A 260 6.70 21.87 7.55
C THR A 260 7.77 20.79 7.64
N LEU A 261 7.64 19.69 6.89
CA LEU A 261 8.65 18.63 6.85
C LEU A 261 9.81 19.05 5.93
N PRO A 262 11.04 19.15 6.47
CA PRO A 262 12.19 19.46 5.64
C PRO A 262 12.48 18.36 4.60
N ILE A 263 12.92 18.77 3.41
CA ILE A 263 13.30 17.86 2.32
C ILE A 263 14.58 17.06 2.62
N ASP A 264 15.43 17.51 3.54
CA ASP A 264 16.63 16.76 3.98
C ASP A 264 16.32 15.66 5.01
N GLN A 265 15.04 15.46 5.35
CA GLN A 265 14.58 14.28 6.09
C GLN A 265 14.45 13.08 5.15
N TYR A 266 15.50 12.25 5.14
CA TYR A 266 15.65 11.12 4.22
C TYR A 266 14.94 9.83 4.65
N ASP A 267 14.44 9.75 5.87
CA ASP A 267 13.55 8.66 6.30
C ASP A 267 12.21 8.70 5.53
N SER A 268 11.40 7.66 5.73
CA SER A 268 10.04 7.58 5.21
C SER A 268 9.07 8.34 6.10
N TYR A 269 8.26 9.22 5.50
CA TYR A 269 7.22 9.97 6.21
C TYR A 269 5.92 9.96 5.41
N GLN A 270 4.81 9.73 6.12
CA GLN A 270 3.46 10.04 5.66
C GLN A 270 2.97 11.28 6.41
N ARG A 271 2.32 12.21 5.72
CA ARG A 271 1.76 13.43 6.31
C ARG A 271 0.37 13.69 5.78
N ASP A 272 -0.57 13.86 6.71
CA ASP A 272 -1.92 14.32 6.41
C ASP A 272 -1.94 15.85 6.29
N PHE A 273 -2.67 16.32 5.29
CA PHE A 273 -3.02 17.72 5.06
C PHE A 273 -4.52 17.82 5.28
N ILE A 274 -4.91 18.48 6.35
CA ILE A 274 -6.28 18.48 6.87
C ILE A 274 -6.78 19.91 6.97
N VAL A 275 -8.00 20.16 6.51
CA VAL A 275 -8.73 21.38 6.79
C VAL A 275 -10.09 21.08 7.40
N ASP A 276 -10.34 21.65 8.57
CA ASP A 276 -11.67 21.76 9.16
C ASP A 276 -12.15 23.20 9.01
N PHE A 277 -13.38 23.38 8.53
CA PHE A 277 -13.94 24.70 8.25
C PHE A 277 -15.43 24.78 8.65
N GLN A 278 -15.96 25.99 8.68
CA GLN A 278 -17.39 26.18 8.97
C GLN A 278 -18.23 25.53 7.88
N PRO A 279 -19.27 24.73 8.19
CA PRO A 279 -19.87 23.89 7.18
C PRO A 279 -20.47 24.69 6.02
N ARG A 280 -20.16 24.27 4.80
CA ARG A 280 -20.53 24.89 3.52
C ARG A 280 -21.35 23.92 2.69
N ASP A 281 -22.28 24.47 1.91
CA ASP A 281 -23.02 23.70 0.92
C ASP A 281 -22.24 23.75 -0.40
N ALA A 282 -21.76 22.60 -0.87
CA ALA A 282 -20.92 22.49 -2.05
C ALA A 282 -21.24 21.20 -2.83
N ARG A 283 -21.06 21.25 -4.15
CA ARG A 283 -21.13 20.08 -5.03
C ARG A 283 -19.74 19.68 -5.54
N TYR A 284 -18.84 20.63 -5.69
CA TYR A 284 -17.51 20.43 -6.23
C TYR A 284 -16.46 20.71 -5.16
N VAL A 285 -15.48 19.83 -5.06
CA VAL A 285 -14.30 20.00 -4.23
C VAL A 285 -13.08 20.06 -5.14
N ARG A 286 -12.22 21.06 -4.95
CA ARG A 286 -10.97 21.21 -5.70
C ARG A 286 -9.79 21.17 -4.74
N VAL A 287 -8.79 20.35 -5.08
CA VAL A 287 -7.56 20.21 -4.30
C VAL A 287 -6.38 20.57 -5.19
N VAL A 288 -5.56 21.51 -4.73
CA VAL A 288 -4.36 21.98 -5.44
C VAL A 288 -3.14 21.75 -4.57
N ALA A 289 -2.26 20.84 -4.97
CA ALA A 289 -1.02 20.55 -4.25
C ALA A 289 0.18 21.07 -5.03
N HIS A 290 1.00 21.88 -4.36
CA HIS A 290 2.10 22.62 -5.00
C HIS A 290 3.40 21.83 -4.96
N THR A 291 3.94 21.49 -6.13
CA THR A 291 5.26 20.86 -6.21
C THR A 291 6.36 21.83 -5.78
N ILE A 292 7.47 21.28 -5.31
CA ILE A 292 8.71 22.05 -5.17
C ILE A 292 9.44 22.26 -6.50
N GLY A 293 8.93 21.67 -7.59
CA GLY A 293 9.59 21.66 -8.90
C GLY A 293 10.78 20.72 -8.91
N ASN A 294 11.93 21.23 -9.35
CA ASN A 294 13.17 20.46 -9.36
C ASN A 294 13.85 20.50 -7.99
N THR A 295 14.46 19.37 -7.60
CA THR A 295 15.16 19.31 -6.31
C THR A 295 16.39 20.24 -6.28
N PRO A 296 16.70 20.85 -5.12
CA PRO A 296 17.80 21.80 -4.98
C PRO A 296 19.18 21.21 -5.26
N GLU A 297 20.19 22.07 -5.50
CA GLU A 297 21.55 21.65 -5.83
C GLU A 297 22.21 20.73 -4.80
N TRP A 298 21.88 20.92 -3.52
CA TRP A 298 22.43 20.14 -2.41
C TRP A 298 21.78 18.76 -2.26
N HIS A 299 20.66 18.49 -2.94
CA HIS A 299 19.90 17.26 -2.81
C HIS A 299 20.55 16.10 -3.60
N PRO A 300 20.51 14.83 -3.12
CA PRO A 300 21.09 13.68 -3.84
C PRO A 300 20.61 13.51 -5.29
N GLY A 301 19.37 13.89 -5.57
CA GLY A 301 18.80 13.90 -6.92
C GLY A 301 18.73 15.27 -7.58
N SER A 302 19.65 16.18 -7.23
CA SER A 302 19.77 17.56 -7.71
C SER A 302 19.33 17.77 -9.17
N GLY A 303 18.50 18.79 -9.40
CA GLY A 303 18.01 19.18 -10.72
C GLY A 303 16.93 18.27 -11.30
N GLN A 304 16.68 17.09 -10.71
CA GLN A 304 15.59 16.21 -11.13
C GLN A 304 14.24 16.71 -10.58
N PRO A 305 13.14 16.55 -11.34
CA PRO A 305 11.82 16.93 -10.87
C PRO A 305 11.37 16.04 -9.70
N ALA A 306 10.79 16.66 -8.67
CA ALA A 306 10.21 15.95 -7.55
C ALA A 306 9.00 15.10 -7.98
N ARG A 307 8.89 13.91 -7.40
CA ARG A 307 7.73 13.02 -7.55
C ARG A 307 6.79 13.25 -6.37
N MET A 308 5.51 13.46 -6.66
CA MET A 308 4.47 13.59 -5.66
C MET A 308 3.72 12.27 -5.56
N HIS A 309 3.35 11.90 -4.33
CA HIS A 309 2.51 10.73 -4.02
C HIS A 309 1.37 11.23 -3.15
N ILE A 310 0.14 11.09 -3.62
CA ILE A 310 -1.08 11.44 -2.88
C ILE A 310 -1.96 10.20 -2.75
N ASP A 311 -2.65 10.04 -1.63
CA ASP A 311 -3.65 9.00 -1.44
C ASP A 311 -5.08 9.55 -1.62
N GLU A 312 -6.04 8.98 -0.91
CA GLU A 312 -7.46 9.35 -0.93
C GLU A 312 -7.72 10.82 -0.53
N ILE A 313 -8.61 11.48 -1.28
CA ILE A 313 -9.19 12.77 -0.90
C ILE A 313 -10.51 12.53 -0.18
N VAL A 314 -10.45 12.58 1.15
CA VAL A 314 -11.59 12.40 2.04
C VAL A 314 -12.37 13.70 2.14
N VAL A 315 -13.71 13.61 2.10
CA VAL A 315 -14.63 14.76 2.19
C VAL A 315 -15.79 14.41 3.10
N GLU A 316 -15.99 15.18 4.17
CA GLU A 316 -17.08 15.01 5.14
C GLU A 316 -17.81 16.31 5.45
#